data_AF-A0A923C0S8-F1
#
_entry.id   AF-A0A923C0S8-F1
#
_cell.length_a   1.000
_cell.length_b   1.000
_cell.length_c   1.000
_cell.angle_alpha   90.00
_cell.angle_beta   90.00
_cell.angle_gamma   90.00
#
_symmetry.space_group_name_H-M   'P 1'
#
loop_
_entity.id
_entity.type
_entity.pdbx_description
1 polymer ?
#
loop_
_entity_poly.entity_id
_entity_poly.type
_entity_poly.pdbx_seq_one_letter_code
_entity_poly.pdbx_strand_id
1 'polypeptide(L)'
;MKNLVKIAAGLGLAALLLTAACATGPDVSPEEMAARRARLAAVSLLPDCAAAEAVTGDRTEHLPDCRLSSARGLHLILKSDPLDWGMLGPSGFLTLSVIDRQGRPLGEFSEVTHGLYVYPLVLDVNGDRRADIIIPRSTDAVNRVYALWIQQENGDFAHAGQVTGAEISWTAGGMIAAASRAGASDWETAYYRVTGATLQELALVRAEGSQPPRRGGRCDILRLAPGLEPGRFCAAR
;
A
#
# COMPACT_ATOMS: atom_id res chain seq x y z
N MET A 1 -7.95 -95.89 -24.07
CA MET A 1 -8.89 -95.19 -24.97
C MET A 1 -8.76 -93.70 -24.72
N LYS A 2 -8.40 -92.93 -25.76
CA LYS A 2 -8.75 -91.52 -26.09
C LYS A 2 -8.77 -90.50 -24.92
N ASN A 3 -8.07 -89.36 -24.87
CA ASN A 3 -7.52 -88.41 -25.84
C ASN A 3 -6.71 -87.35 -25.01
N LEU A 4 -5.49 -86.91 -25.40
CA LEU A 4 -5.16 -85.61 -26.06
C LEU A 4 -5.55 -84.36 -25.21
N VAL A 5 -4.75 -83.31 -24.90
CA VAL A 5 -3.66 -82.60 -25.61
C VAL A 5 -3.02 -81.51 -24.72
N LYS A 6 -1.67 -81.46 -24.74
CA LYS A 6 -0.67 -80.36 -24.84
C LYS A 6 -0.78 -78.99 -24.11
N ILE A 7 0.35 -78.67 -23.43
CA ILE A 7 1.29 -77.52 -23.57
C ILE A 7 0.78 -76.09 -23.30
N ALA A 8 1.38 -75.38 -22.33
CA ALA A 8 2.31 -74.25 -22.57
C ALA A 8 2.90 -73.66 -21.28
N ALA A 9 4.21 -73.43 -21.32
CA ALA A 9 5.00 -72.71 -20.32
C ALA A 9 4.76 -71.19 -20.38
N GLY A 10 5.01 -70.49 -19.27
CA GLY A 10 5.05 -69.03 -19.23
C GLY A 10 5.58 -68.49 -17.91
N LEU A 11 6.91 -68.31 -17.84
CA LEU A 11 7.59 -67.45 -16.87
C LEU A 11 7.11 -66.00 -17.02
N GLY A 12 6.83 -65.32 -15.91
CA GLY A 12 6.50 -63.90 -15.90
C GLY A 12 6.84 -63.25 -14.56
N LEU A 13 8.06 -62.71 -14.48
CA LEU A 13 8.49 -61.71 -13.49
C LEU A 13 7.53 -60.51 -13.53
N ALA A 14 7.02 -60.06 -12.38
CA ALA A 14 6.42 -58.73 -12.25
C ALA A 14 7.10 -58.00 -11.09
N ALA A 15 7.85 -56.97 -11.48
CA ALA A 15 8.74 -56.17 -10.65
C ALA A 15 7.98 -55.17 -9.77
N LEU A 16 8.63 -54.81 -8.66
CA LEU A 16 8.29 -53.68 -7.81
C LEU A 16 8.23 -52.37 -8.62
N LEU A 17 7.15 -51.61 -8.46
CA LEU A 17 7.12 -50.18 -8.76
C LEU A 17 6.67 -49.43 -7.51
N LEU A 18 7.67 -48.96 -6.75
CA LEU A 18 7.53 -47.88 -5.78
C LEU A 18 7.38 -46.58 -6.57
N THR A 19 6.15 -46.11 -6.77
CA THR A 19 5.91 -44.75 -7.25
C THR A 19 6.10 -43.78 -6.09
N ALA A 20 7.24 -43.09 -6.11
CA ALA A 20 7.49 -41.91 -5.29
C ALA A 20 6.53 -40.78 -5.70
N ALA A 21 5.35 -40.74 -5.08
CA ALA A 21 4.39 -39.66 -5.21
C ALA A 21 4.73 -38.53 -4.21
N CYS A 22 5.79 -37.76 -4.47
CA CYS A 22 6.14 -36.55 -3.70
C CYS A 22 6.91 -35.56 -4.58
N ALA A 23 6.26 -34.95 -5.58
CA ALA A 23 6.73 -33.71 -6.21
C ALA A 23 5.60 -33.08 -7.03
N THR A 24 4.68 -32.38 -6.38
CA THR A 24 3.66 -31.56 -7.06
C THR A 24 3.88 -30.09 -6.71
N GLY A 25 5.06 -29.57 -7.02
CA GLY A 25 5.27 -28.15 -7.28
C GLY A 25 5.67 -28.01 -8.75
N PRO A 26 5.18 -27.00 -9.49
CA PRO A 26 5.70 -26.77 -10.84
C PRO A 26 7.21 -26.50 -10.75
N ASP A 27 8.00 -27.24 -11.51
CA ASP A 27 9.44 -27.00 -11.64
C ASP A 27 9.66 -25.61 -12.22
N VAL A 28 10.21 -24.71 -11.41
CA VAL A 28 10.62 -23.36 -11.85
C VAL A 28 11.79 -23.52 -12.83
N SER A 29 11.68 -22.94 -14.02
CA SER A 29 12.72 -23.10 -15.04
C SER A 29 14.06 -22.48 -14.57
N PRO A 30 15.22 -22.99 -15.05
CA PRO A 30 16.51 -22.39 -14.75
C PRO A 30 16.61 -20.91 -15.14
N GLU A 31 15.95 -20.53 -16.24
CA GLU A 31 15.85 -19.15 -16.71
C GLU A 31 15.08 -18.28 -15.71
N GLU A 32 13.95 -18.76 -15.21
CA GLU A 32 13.15 -18.03 -14.23
C GLU A 32 13.91 -17.89 -12.89
N MET A 33 14.64 -18.92 -12.48
CA MET A 33 15.53 -18.85 -11.32
C MET A 33 16.65 -17.81 -11.50
N ALA A 34 17.26 -17.74 -12.69
CA ALA A 34 18.27 -16.74 -13.00
C ALA A 34 17.66 -15.32 -12.98
N ALA A 35 16.47 -15.13 -13.58
CA ALA A 35 15.76 -13.86 -13.56
C ALA A 35 15.40 -13.40 -12.14
N ARG A 36 14.92 -14.32 -11.28
CA ARG A 36 14.64 -14.04 -9.87
C ARG A 36 15.88 -13.57 -9.11
N ARG A 37 17.01 -14.27 -9.29
CA ARG A 37 18.30 -13.87 -8.67
C ARG A 37 18.77 -12.50 -9.17
N ALA A 38 18.64 -12.24 -10.48
CA ALA A 38 19.02 -10.95 -11.07
C ALA A 38 18.18 -9.80 -10.49
N ARG A 39 16.87 -9.99 -10.30
CA ARG A 39 16.00 -8.98 -9.66
C ARG A 39 16.42 -8.70 -8.22
N LEU A 40 16.66 -9.75 -7.42
CA LEU A 40 17.11 -9.58 -6.03
C LEU A 40 18.47 -8.87 -5.96
N ALA A 41 19.39 -9.20 -6.87
CA ALA A 41 20.67 -8.49 -6.98
C ALA A 41 20.47 -7.01 -7.32
N ALA A 42 19.63 -6.69 -8.31
CA ALA A 42 19.31 -5.31 -8.68
C ALA A 42 18.70 -4.52 -7.51
N VAL A 43 17.75 -5.11 -6.78
CA VAL A 43 17.15 -4.49 -5.58
C VAL A 43 18.19 -4.21 -4.50
N SER A 44 19.14 -5.13 -4.30
CA SER A 44 20.18 -4.98 -3.26
C SER A 44 21.14 -3.82 -3.52
N LEU A 45 21.23 -3.36 -4.76
CA LEU A 45 22.05 -2.21 -5.16
C LEU A 45 21.35 -0.86 -4.93
N LEU A 46 20.03 -0.86 -4.72
CA LEU A 46 19.28 0.37 -4.48
C LEU A 46 19.51 0.91 -3.07
N PRO A 47 19.67 2.23 -2.91
CA PRO A 47 19.72 2.85 -1.60
C PRO A 47 18.38 2.71 -0.89
N ASP A 48 18.42 2.81 0.43
CA ASP A 48 17.21 2.98 1.23
C ASP A 48 16.53 4.32 0.92
N CYS A 49 15.21 4.37 0.82
CA CYS A 49 14.51 5.62 0.56
C CYS A 49 14.73 6.66 1.67
N ALA A 50 14.92 6.26 2.94
CA ALA A 50 15.27 7.21 3.99
C ALA A 50 16.68 7.79 3.81
N ALA A 51 17.61 7.01 3.24
CA ALA A 51 18.94 7.50 2.90
C ALA A 51 18.91 8.41 1.67
N ALA A 52 18.06 8.11 0.68
CA ALA A 52 17.83 8.97 -0.48
C ALA A 52 17.18 10.31 -0.08
N GLU A 53 16.20 10.29 0.82
CA GLU A 53 15.54 11.47 1.37
C GLU A 53 16.55 12.38 2.09
N ALA A 54 17.44 11.82 2.91
CA ALA A 54 18.47 12.60 3.58
C ALA A 54 19.40 13.38 2.63
N VAL A 55 19.52 12.94 1.36
CA VAL A 55 20.34 13.60 0.33
C VAL A 55 19.52 14.56 -0.52
N THR A 56 18.28 14.19 -0.85
CA THR A 56 17.41 14.93 -1.79
C THR A 56 16.49 15.93 -1.10
N GLY A 57 16.29 15.79 0.21
CA GLY A 57 15.35 16.57 1.01
C GLY A 57 13.93 16.03 0.96
N ASP A 58 13.08 16.61 1.80
CA ASP A 58 11.69 16.17 2.00
C ASP A 58 10.80 16.38 0.77
N ARG A 59 11.20 17.28 -0.15
CA ARG A 59 10.49 17.61 -1.39
C ARG A 59 11.48 17.79 -2.53
N THR A 60 11.25 17.12 -3.64
CA THR A 60 12.17 17.13 -4.80
C THR A 60 11.42 16.95 -6.12
N GLU A 61 12.04 17.40 -7.22
CA GLU A 61 11.52 17.22 -8.57
C GLU A 61 11.68 15.79 -9.09
N HIS A 62 12.56 15.01 -8.46
CA HIS A 62 12.81 13.61 -8.81
C HIS A 62 13.21 12.82 -7.57
N LEU A 63 12.55 11.69 -7.34
CA LEU A 63 12.99 10.69 -6.37
C LEU A 63 13.88 9.68 -7.09
N PRO A 64 15.15 9.51 -6.68
CA PRO A 64 15.98 8.45 -7.22
C PRO A 64 15.36 7.08 -6.86
N ASP A 65 15.55 6.09 -7.74
CA ASP A 65 15.13 4.73 -7.48
C ASP A 65 15.68 4.25 -6.13
N CYS A 66 14.79 3.83 -5.24
CA CYS A 66 15.15 3.46 -3.87
C CYS A 66 14.27 2.33 -3.35
N ARG A 67 14.72 1.67 -2.28
CA ARG A 67 13.95 0.64 -1.58
C ARG A 67 13.26 1.23 -0.36
N LEU A 68 11.94 1.02 -0.24
CA LEU A 68 11.23 1.33 0.99
C LEU A 68 11.50 0.22 2.00
N SER A 69 12.25 0.54 3.06
CA SER A 69 12.44 -0.37 4.18
C SER A 69 11.16 -0.46 5.02
N SER A 70 11.04 -1.55 5.80
CA SER A 70 9.98 -1.89 6.76
C SER A 70 8.86 -2.84 6.31
N ALA A 71 8.77 -3.19 5.02
CA ALA A 71 7.87 -4.25 4.56
C ALA A 71 8.45 -5.66 4.83
N ARG A 72 8.01 -6.30 5.91
CA ARG A 72 8.47 -7.67 6.24
C ARG A 72 8.04 -8.65 5.15
N GLY A 73 9.01 -9.30 4.51
CA GLY A 73 8.68 -10.33 3.52
C GLY A 73 8.63 -9.83 2.08
N LEU A 74 8.77 -8.53 1.87
CA LEU A 74 8.68 -7.90 0.57
C LEU A 74 9.87 -6.97 0.32
N HIS A 75 10.15 -6.76 -0.95
CA HIS A 75 10.98 -5.70 -1.48
C HIS A 75 10.06 -4.72 -2.22
N LEU A 76 10.00 -3.50 -1.73
CA LEU A 76 9.24 -2.40 -2.32
C LEU A 76 10.21 -1.44 -3.01
N ILE A 77 10.06 -1.29 -4.32
CA ILE A 77 10.93 -0.44 -5.14
C ILE A 77 10.14 0.78 -5.56
N LEU A 78 10.59 1.96 -5.16
CA LEU A 78 10.02 3.23 -5.57
C LEU A 78 10.73 3.73 -6.82
N LYS A 79 9.93 4.18 -7.79
CA LYS A 79 10.38 4.90 -8.98
C LYS A 79 9.53 6.14 -9.16
N SER A 80 10.14 7.18 -9.70
CA SER A 80 9.43 8.40 -10.10
C SER A 80 9.72 8.73 -11.55
N ASP A 81 8.67 9.10 -12.28
CA ASP A 81 8.83 9.69 -13.60
C ASP A 81 9.29 11.14 -13.47
N PRO A 82 9.97 11.71 -14.48
CA PRO A 82 10.21 13.15 -14.53
C PRO A 82 8.90 13.93 -14.40
N LEU A 83 8.92 15.04 -13.65
CA LEU A 83 7.75 15.91 -13.56
C LEU A 83 7.48 16.62 -14.89
N ASP A 84 6.22 16.62 -15.30
CA ASP A 84 5.67 17.49 -16.34
C ASP A 84 5.24 18.83 -15.73
N TRP A 85 5.74 19.92 -16.31
CA TRP A 85 5.50 21.30 -15.86
C TRP A 85 4.42 21.98 -16.69
N GLY A 86 3.27 21.31 -16.78
CA GLY A 86 2.11 21.81 -17.50
C GLY A 86 1.45 23.03 -16.85
N MET A 87 0.41 23.54 -17.50
CA MET A 87 -0.35 24.72 -17.06
C MET A 87 -0.98 24.61 -15.66
N LEU A 88 -1.19 23.38 -15.17
CA LEU A 88 -1.79 23.11 -13.86
C LEU A 88 -0.75 22.92 -12.74
N GLY A 89 0.52 23.15 -13.03
CA GLY A 89 1.64 22.92 -12.11
C GLY A 89 2.36 21.59 -12.37
N PRO A 90 3.44 21.31 -11.62
CA PRO A 90 4.21 20.08 -11.77
C PRO A 90 3.36 18.84 -11.46
N SER A 91 3.48 17.81 -12.28
CA SER A 91 2.82 16.52 -12.03
C SER A 91 3.60 15.36 -12.62
N GLY A 92 3.42 14.16 -12.08
CA GLY A 92 4.07 12.96 -12.59
C GLY A 92 3.60 11.71 -11.86
N PHE A 93 4.21 10.56 -12.16
CA PHE A 93 3.84 9.28 -11.57
C PHE A 93 4.87 8.80 -10.56
N LEU A 94 4.38 8.33 -9.42
CA LEU A 94 5.12 7.48 -8.51
C LEU A 94 4.68 6.05 -8.71
N THR A 95 5.63 5.16 -8.98
CA THR A 95 5.39 3.74 -9.22
C THR A 95 6.06 2.93 -8.12
N LEU A 96 5.32 1.97 -7.58
CA LEU A 96 5.82 1.00 -6.62
C LEU A 96 5.73 -0.40 -7.18
N SER A 97 6.89 -1.03 -7.36
CA SER A 97 6.99 -2.44 -7.72
C SER A 97 7.18 -3.28 -6.45
N VAL A 98 6.42 -4.37 -6.34
CA VAL A 98 6.44 -5.29 -5.19
C VAL A 98 7.03 -6.62 -5.61
N ILE A 99 8.07 -7.05 -4.90
CA ILE A 99 8.75 -8.33 -5.13
C ILE A 99 8.80 -9.11 -3.82
N ASP A 100 8.55 -10.41 -3.84
CA ASP A 100 8.72 -11.26 -2.67
C ASP A 100 10.20 -11.55 -2.37
N ARG A 101 10.48 -12.20 -1.23
CA ARG A 101 11.85 -12.59 -0.83
C ARG A 101 12.54 -13.53 -1.81
N GLN A 102 11.79 -14.18 -2.69
CA GLN A 102 12.30 -15.12 -3.69
C GLN A 102 12.53 -14.44 -5.04
N GLY A 103 12.31 -13.13 -5.17
CA GLY A 103 12.53 -12.38 -6.40
C GLY A 103 11.38 -12.50 -7.40
N ARG A 104 10.21 -13.01 -6.97
CA ARG A 104 9.02 -13.09 -7.82
C ARG A 104 8.23 -11.78 -7.69
N PRO A 105 7.84 -11.15 -8.83
CA PRO A 105 6.98 -9.97 -8.80
C PRO A 105 5.59 -10.35 -8.28
N LEU A 106 5.08 -9.57 -7.33
CA LEU A 106 3.72 -9.72 -6.82
C LEU A 106 2.76 -8.73 -7.48
N GLY A 107 3.25 -7.53 -7.79
CA GLY A 107 2.44 -6.49 -8.41
C GLY A 107 3.22 -5.21 -8.62
N GLU A 108 2.60 -4.30 -9.36
CA GLU A 108 3.06 -2.93 -9.55
C GLU A 108 1.84 -2.02 -9.58
N PHE A 109 1.96 -0.86 -8.94
CA PHE A 109 0.91 0.15 -8.96
C PHE A 109 1.53 1.54 -8.99
N SER A 110 0.77 2.48 -9.54
CA SER A 110 1.22 3.84 -9.79
C SER A 110 0.18 4.84 -9.33
N GLU A 111 0.65 5.97 -8.81
CA GLU A 111 -0.18 7.10 -8.43
C GLU A 111 0.28 8.36 -9.14
N VAL A 112 -0.70 9.16 -9.56
CA VAL A 112 -0.43 10.52 -10.04
C VAL A 112 -0.19 11.44 -8.85
N THR A 113 0.94 12.13 -8.88
CA THR A 113 1.33 13.16 -7.93
C THR A 113 1.23 14.52 -8.59
N HIS A 114 0.61 15.48 -7.90
CA HIS A 114 0.57 16.89 -8.26
C HIS A 114 1.39 17.68 -7.24
N GLY A 115 2.33 18.49 -7.71
CA GLY A 115 3.34 19.11 -6.88
C GLY A 115 4.68 18.37 -6.93
N LEU A 116 5.63 18.84 -6.13
CA LEU A 116 6.92 18.17 -5.95
C LEU A 116 6.73 16.81 -5.27
N TYR A 117 7.56 15.84 -5.63
CA TYR A 117 7.51 14.53 -5.01
C TYR A 117 7.92 14.58 -3.54
N VAL A 118 7.26 13.74 -2.75
CA VAL A 118 7.56 13.43 -1.34
C VAL A 118 7.65 11.90 -1.24
N TYR A 119 8.54 11.39 -0.40
CA TYR A 119 8.68 9.95 -0.23
C TYR A 119 7.41 9.32 0.37
N PRO A 120 6.97 8.15 -0.13
CA PRO A 120 5.89 7.39 0.50
C PRO A 120 6.24 6.94 1.91
N LEU A 121 5.21 6.79 2.75
CA LEU A 121 5.35 6.22 4.08
C LEU A 121 4.95 4.75 4.06
N VAL A 122 5.63 3.97 4.89
CA VAL A 122 5.29 2.56 5.13
C VAL A 122 4.94 2.39 6.60
N LEU A 123 3.68 2.01 6.89
CA LEU A 123 3.12 1.89 8.24
C LEU A 123 2.18 0.70 8.30
N ASP A 124 2.00 0.10 9.48
CA ASP A 124 0.87 -0.82 9.73
C ASP A 124 -0.35 0.02 10.09
N VAL A 125 -1.13 0.43 9.09
CA VAL A 125 -2.24 1.37 9.28
C VAL A 125 -3.43 0.63 9.88
N ASN A 126 -3.78 -0.55 9.36
CA ASN A 126 -4.95 -1.31 9.78
C ASN A 126 -4.72 -2.19 11.04
N GLY A 127 -3.47 -2.32 11.51
CA GLY A 127 -3.10 -3.09 12.71
C GLY A 127 -2.95 -4.59 12.48
N ASP A 128 -2.83 -5.06 11.24
CA ASP A 128 -2.72 -6.47 10.89
C ASP A 128 -1.27 -7.00 10.91
N ARG A 129 -0.29 -6.15 11.28
CA ARG A 129 1.15 -6.41 11.33
C ARG A 129 1.81 -6.61 9.95
N ARG A 130 1.12 -6.23 8.87
CA ARG A 130 1.69 -6.08 7.54
C ARG A 130 1.99 -4.60 7.26
N ALA A 131 2.70 -4.34 6.18
CA ALA A 131 3.17 -3.01 5.83
C ALA A 131 2.24 -2.40 4.79
N ASP A 132 1.48 -1.39 5.18
CA ASP A 132 0.67 -0.58 4.29
C ASP A 132 1.48 0.60 3.75
N ILE A 133 1.06 1.13 2.60
CA ILE A 133 1.76 2.20 1.90
C ILE A 133 0.86 3.41 1.79
N ILE A 134 1.42 4.57 2.11
CA ILE A 134 0.77 5.87 2.00
C ILE A 134 1.55 6.68 0.96
N ILE A 135 0.93 6.94 -0.20
CA ILE A 135 1.57 7.62 -1.33
C ILE A 135 1.07 9.07 -1.40
N PRO A 136 1.95 10.07 -1.34
CA PRO A 136 1.58 11.46 -1.60
C PRO A 136 1.06 11.63 -3.02
N ARG A 137 -0.06 12.34 -3.16
CA ARG A 137 -0.74 12.62 -4.43
C ARG A 137 -0.93 14.09 -4.72
N SER A 138 -0.99 14.90 -3.68
CA SER A 138 -0.93 16.35 -3.79
C SER A 138 -0.15 16.90 -2.61
N THR A 139 0.94 17.60 -2.88
CA THR A 139 1.95 18.00 -1.88
C THR A 139 2.12 19.51 -1.77
N ASP A 140 1.73 20.25 -2.81
CA ASP A 140 1.92 21.70 -2.90
C ASP A 140 0.72 22.50 -2.34
N ALA A 141 -0.42 21.84 -2.15
CA ALA A 141 -1.61 22.45 -1.56
C ALA A 141 -1.52 22.47 -0.02
N VAL A 142 -2.19 23.45 0.61
CA VAL A 142 -2.33 23.51 2.07
C VAL A 142 -2.93 22.22 2.62
N ASN A 143 -3.97 21.70 1.93
CA ASN A 143 -4.53 20.40 2.20
C ASN A 143 -3.87 19.40 1.26
N ARG A 144 -3.03 18.53 1.81
CA ARG A 144 -2.33 17.50 1.07
C ARG A 144 -3.25 16.30 0.86
N VAL A 145 -3.01 15.55 -0.21
CA VAL A 145 -3.77 14.34 -0.54
C VAL A 145 -2.83 13.15 -0.54
N TYR A 146 -3.24 12.06 0.10
CA TYR A 146 -2.50 10.81 0.14
C TYR A 146 -3.40 9.65 -0.29
N ALA A 147 -2.89 8.78 -1.17
CA ALA A 147 -3.51 7.49 -1.46
C ALA A 147 -3.05 6.45 -0.44
N LEU A 148 -3.96 5.58 -0.02
CA LEU A 148 -3.69 4.51 0.92
C LEU A 148 -3.80 3.15 0.22
N TRP A 149 -2.75 2.34 0.34
CA TRP A 149 -2.64 1.01 -0.22
C TRP A 149 -2.40 0.01 0.90
N ILE A 150 -3.32 -0.95 1.06
CA ILE A 150 -3.29 -1.90 2.17
C ILE A 150 -2.74 -3.24 1.72
N GLN A 151 -1.77 -3.78 2.46
CA GLN A 151 -1.18 -5.08 2.14
C GLN A 151 -2.16 -6.21 2.47
N GLN A 152 -2.43 -7.03 1.46
CA GLN A 152 -3.30 -8.21 1.56
C GLN A 152 -2.50 -9.44 2.02
N GLU A 153 -3.19 -10.49 2.46
CA GLU A 153 -2.56 -11.72 2.95
C GLU A 153 -1.69 -12.43 1.91
N ASN A 154 -2.04 -12.31 0.64
CA ASN A 154 -1.27 -12.86 -0.49
C ASN A 154 0.00 -12.05 -0.82
N GLY A 155 0.23 -10.93 -0.14
CA GLY A 155 1.36 -10.02 -0.38
C GLY A 155 1.14 -8.95 -1.43
N ASP A 156 -0.04 -8.93 -2.08
CA ASP A 156 -0.46 -7.87 -2.99
C ASP A 156 -1.01 -6.65 -2.22
N PHE A 157 -1.32 -5.56 -2.94
CA PHE A 157 -1.83 -4.32 -2.36
C PHE A 157 -3.16 -3.91 -2.97
N ALA A 158 -4.09 -3.47 -2.12
CA ALA A 158 -5.38 -2.96 -2.53
C ALA A 158 -5.47 -1.45 -2.24
N HIS A 159 -5.87 -0.66 -3.23
CA HIS A 159 -6.13 0.77 -3.05
C HIS A 159 -7.36 0.98 -2.17
N ALA A 160 -7.16 1.41 -0.94
CA ALA A 160 -8.23 1.56 0.07
C ALA A 160 -8.99 2.88 -0.02
N GLY A 161 -8.40 3.91 -0.62
CA GLY A 161 -9.00 5.24 -0.71
C GLY A 161 -7.96 6.34 -0.60
N GLN A 162 -8.44 7.57 -0.38
CA GLN A 162 -7.59 8.75 -0.20
C GLN A 162 -7.93 9.47 1.09
N VAL A 163 -6.92 10.07 1.69
CA VAL A 163 -7.03 10.94 2.87
C VAL A 163 -6.54 12.33 2.48
N THR A 164 -7.33 13.35 2.81
CA THR A 164 -6.99 14.75 2.55
C THR A 164 -6.86 15.50 3.88
N GLY A 165 -5.76 16.23 4.06
CA GLY A 165 -5.52 17.01 5.28
C GLY A 165 -4.29 17.89 5.19
N ALA A 166 -4.33 19.02 5.89
CA ALA A 166 -3.14 19.80 6.23
C ALA A 166 -2.33 19.10 7.33
N GLU A 167 -3.03 18.52 8.30
CA GLU A 167 -2.48 17.72 9.39
C GLU A 167 -3.15 16.35 9.39
N ILE A 168 -2.36 15.28 9.34
CA ILE A 168 -2.87 13.91 9.31
C ILE A 168 -2.19 13.09 10.39
N SER A 169 -2.99 12.52 11.28
CA SER A 169 -2.55 11.60 12.32
C SER A 169 -2.93 10.18 11.94
N TRP A 170 -1.92 9.38 11.63
CA TRP A 170 -2.03 7.93 11.42
C TRP A 170 -1.92 7.25 12.78
N THR A 171 -3.06 6.83 13.35
CA THR A 171 -3.08 6.25 14.70
C THR A 171 -3.15 4.73 14.65
N ALA A 172 -2.55 4.08 15.64
CA ALA A 172 -2.51 2.62 15.73
C ALA A 172 -3.93 2.02 15.79
N GLY A 173 -4.17 0.95 15.02
CA GLY A 173 -5.45 0.22 15.00
C GLY A 173 -6.46 0.72 13.95
N GLY A 174 -6.00 1.26 12.82
CA GLY A 174 -6.86 1.59 11.68
C GLY A 174 -7.46 2.99 11.71
N MET A 175 -7.27 3.76 12.77
CA MET A 175 -7.93 5.06 12.93
C MET A 175 -7.08 6.19 12.33
N ILE A 176 -7.70 7.07 11.57
CA ILE A 176 -7.02 8.21 10.93
C ILE A 176 -7.82 9.47 11.24
N ALA A 177 -7.14 10.53 11.67
CA ALA A 177 -7.72 11.86 11.77
C ALA A 177 -6.99 12.79 10.80
N ALA A 178 -7.74 13.45 9.92
CA ALA A 178 -7.21 14.35 8.91
C ALA A 178 -7.89 15.71 9.02
N ALA A 179 -7.17 16.69 9.55
CA ALA A 179 -7.62 18.07 9.65
C ALA A 179 -7.24 18.84 8.39
N SER A 180 -8.24 19.35 7.69
CA SER A 180 -8.15 20.19 6.51
C SER A 180 -8.48 21.63 6.86
N ARG A 181 -7.73 22.56 6.29
CA ARG A 181 -8.04 23.98 6.36
C ARG A 181 -9.20 24.29 5.42
N ALA A 182 -10.29 24.83 5.97
CA ALA A 182 -11.49 25.25 5.23
C ALA A 182 -11.61 26.77 5.09
N GLY A 183 -10.90 27.52 5.94
CA GLY A 183 -10.87 28.98 5.92
C GLY A 183 -9.67 29.57 6.65
N ALA A 184 -9.68 30.88 6.87
CA ALA A 184 -8.60 31.56 7.59
C ALA A 184 -8.46 31.02 9.03
N SER A 185 -9.61 30.74 9.68
CA SER A 185 -9.72 30.20 11.04
C SER A 185 -10.64 28.99 11.12
N ASP A 186 -11.06 28.45 9.98
CA ASP A 186 -12.04 27.36 9.90
C ASP A 186 -11.35 26.07 9.45
N TRP A 187 -11.72 24.98 10.11
CA TRP A 187 -11.13 23.66 9.92
C TRP A 187 -12.21 22.61 9.75
N GLU A 188 -11.94 21.61 8.92
CA GLU A 188 -12.74 20.40 8.81
C GLU A 188 -11.85 19.21 9.17
N THR A 189 -12.25 18.43 10.16
CA THR A 189 -11.54 17.19 10.54
C THR A 189 -12.36 15.99 10.14
N ALA A 190 -11.81 15.22 9.19
CA ALA A 190 -12.35 13.93 8.81
C ALA A 190 -11.72 12.84 9.67
N TYR A 191 -12.56 11.94 10.19
CA TYR A 191 -12.15 10.75 10.93
C TYR A 191 -12.44 9.54 10.09
N TYR A 192 -11.45 8.69 9.89
CA TYR A 192 -11.56 7.46 9.12
C TYR A 192 -11.21 6.25 9.97
N ARG A 193 -11.72 5.10 9.52
CA ARG A 193 -11.24 3.78 9.91
C ARG A 193 -10.89 2.97 8.67
N VAL A 194 -9.77 2.28 8.73
CA VAL A 194 -9.41 1.24 7.77
C VAL A 194 -9.88 -0.10 8.32
N THR A 195 -10.74 -0.80 7.57
CA THR A 195 -11.19 -2.16 7.91
C THR A 195 -10.89 -3.08 6.74
N GLY A 196 -10.03 -4.07 6.95
CA GLY A 196 -9.47 -4.85 5.85
C GLY A 196 -8.78 -3.91 4.86
N ALA A 197 -9.22 -3.93 3.60
CA ALA A 197 -8.70 -3.10 2.51
C ALA A 197 -9.52 -1.84 2.20
N THR A 198 -10.41 -1.40 3.10
CA THR A 198 -11.34 -0.30 2.81
C THR A 198 -11.18 0.83 3.80
N LEU A 199 -11.01 2.05 3.27
CA LEU A 199 -11.06 3.29 4.04
C LEU A 199 -12.53 3.76 4.18
N GLN A 200 -13.02 3.81 5.40
CA GLN A 200 -14.36 4.28 5.72
C GLN A 200 -14.28 5.61 6.46
N GLU A 201 -14.95 6.65 5.95
CA GLU A 201 -15.18 7.88 6.71
C GLU A 201 -16.21 7.60 7.82
N LEU A 202 -15.82 7.87 9.06
CA LEU A 202 -16.65 7.73 10.25
C LEU A 202 -17.37 9.03 10.59
N ALA A 203 -16.69 10.16 10.45
CA ALA A 203 -17.27 11.47 10.70
C ALA A 203 -16.52 12.57 9.94
N LEU A 204 -17.23 13.65 9.62
CA LEU A 204 -16.64 14.92 9.23
C LEU A 204 -17.14 15.99 10.21
N VAL A 205 -16.21 16.66 10.87
CA VAL A 205 -16.50 17.68 11.88
C VAL A 205 -15.93 19.01 11.43
N ARG A 206 -16.74 20.06 11.46
CA ARG A 206 -16.32 21.44 11.17
C ARG A 206 -16.13 22.20 12.46
N ALA A 207 -14.99 22.84 12.60
CA ALA A 207 -14.68 23.78 13.65
C ALA A 207 -14.50 25.18 13.05
N GLU A 208 -15.42 26.09 13.36
CA GLU A 208 -15.32 27.49 12.95
C GLU A 208 -14.63 28.29 14.04
N GLY A 209 -13.55 28.98 13.67
CA GLY A 209 -12.84 29.87 14.56
C GLY A 209 -13.65 31.14 14.82
N SER A 210 -13.48 31.74 16.00
CA SER A 210 -14.14 33.01 16.28
C SER A 210 -13.52 34.15 15.46
N GLN A 211 -14.29 34.75 14.55
CA GLN A 211 -13.89 36.00 13.89
C GLN A 211 -14.38 37.21 14.71
N PRO A 212 -13.55 38.24 14.95
CA PRO A 212 -14.01 39.48 15.58
C PRO A 212 -15.23 40.07 14.86
N PRO A 213 -16.26 40.56 15.56
CA PRO A 213 -16.34 40.76 17.02
C PRO A 213 -16.90 39.55 17.80
N ARG A 214 -17.24 38.44 17.15
CA ARG A 214 -17.80 37.26 17.82
C ARG A 214 -16.71 36.53 18.60
N ARG A 215 -17.02 36.14 19.84
CA ARG A 215 -16.16 35.27 20.68
C ARG A 215 -16.84 33.91 20.81
N GLY A 216 -16.03 32.85 20.75
CA GLY A 216 -16.49 31.45 20.81
C GLY A 216 -16.44 30.80 19.42
N GLY A 217 -15.72 29.68 19.31
CA GLY A 217 -15.76 28.85 18.11
C GLY A 217 -17.02 27.98 18.09
N ARG A 218 -17.42 27.55 16.90
CA ARG A 218 -18.55 26.63 16.72
C ARG A 218 -18.03 25.28 16.25
N CYS A 219 -18.58 24.20 16.80
CA CYS A 219 -18.36 22.86 16.27
C CYS A 219 -19.67 22.31 15.68
N ASP A 220 -19.63 21.85 14.44
CA ASP A 220 -20.75 21.17 13.79
C ASP A 220 -20.28 19.81 13.25
N ILE A 221 -21.09 18.78 13.45
CA ILE A 221 -20.88 17.49 12.80
C ILE A 221 -21.58 17.53 11.44
N LEU A 222 -20.79 17.56 10.37
CA LEU A 222 -21.30 17.65 9.00
C LEU A 222 -21.75 16.29 8.48
N ARG A 223 -21.02 15.22 8.84
CA ARG A 223 -21.33 13.85 8.46
C ARG A 223 -20.97 12.90 9.61
N LEU A 224 -21.77 11.84 9.74
CA LEU A 224 -21.57 10.78 10.72
C LEU A 224 -21.99 9.45 10.10
N ALA A 225 -21.14 8.43 10.21
CA ALA A 225 -21.43 7.11 9.67
C ALA A 225 -22.58 6.43 10.44
N PRO A 226 -23.33 5.53 9.78
CA PRO A 226 -24.42 4.80 10.42
C PRO A 226 -23.97 4.04 11.67
N GLY A 227 -24.77 4.09 12.74
CA GLY A 227 -24.52 3.40 14.00
C GLY A 227 -23.54 4.09 14.94
N LEU A 228 -23.06 5.30 14.58
CA LEU A 228 -22.31 6.16 15.50
C LEU A 228 -23.24 7.20 16.12
N GLU A 229 -23.00 7.51 17.38
CA GLU A 229 -23.70 8.56 18.12
C GLU A 229 -22.74 9.74 18.36
N PRO A 230 -23.20 10.99 18.15
CA PRO A 230 -22.36 12.16 18.37
C PRO A 230 -22.04 12.31 19.87
N GLY A 231 -20.75 12.46 20.18
CA GLY A 231 -20.31 12.81 21.53
C GLY A 231 -20.77 14.21 21.94
N ARG A 232 -20.83 14.47 23.26
CA ARG A 232 -21.25 15.77 23.81
C ARG A 232 -20.35 16.96 23.46
N PHE A 233 -19.20 16.73 22.83
CA PHE A 233 -18.20 17.75 22.54
C PHE A 233 -18.61 18.73 21.43
N CYS A 234 -19.41 18.27 20.45
CA CYS A 234 -19.97 19.12 19.39
C CYS A 234 -21.49 19.28 19.49
N ALA A 235 -22.08 18.88 20.63
CA ALA A 235 -23.45 19.24 20.95
C ALA A 235 -23.48 20.73 21.29
N ALA A 236 -24.03 21.52 20.37
CA ALA A 236 -24.25 22.95 20.50
C ALA A 236 -24.71 23.34 21.92
N ARG A 237 -24.06 24.35 22.50
CA ARG A 237 -24.70 25.25 23.47
C ARG A 237 -25.07 26.52 22.74
#